data_AF-A0A967LZ76-F1
#
_entry.id   AF-A0A967LZ76-F1
#
_cell.length_a   1.000
_cell.length_b   1.000
_cell.length_c   1.000
_cell.angle_alpha   90.00
_cell.angle_beta   90.00
_cell.angle_gamma   90.00
#
_symmetry.space_group_name_H-M   'P 1'
#
loop_
_entity.id
_entity.type
_entity.pdbx_description
1 polymer ?
#
loop_
_entity_poly.entity_id
_entity_poly.type
_entity_poly.pdbx_seq_one_letter_code
_entity_poly.pdbx_strand_id
1 'polypeptide(L)'
;KLTHFEAVKEIVKTKKSVFQRELLKAFLHTFGIFPLHCLVKLNSGAIGRVIQTHEEQPLRPKIEIIVDAQKKRVKVPRTIDLREQQVLYIADALTEENLNA
;
A
#
# COMPACT_ATOMS: atom_id res chain seq x y z
N LYS A 1 -3.83 -11.96 -9.74
CA LYS A 1 -3.66 -10.62 -10.37
C LYS A 1 -2.42 -9.92 -9.77
N LEU A 2 -1.76 -8.98 -10.46
CA LEU A 2 -0.68 -8.18 -9.87
C LEU A 2 -1.25 -7.07 -8.99
N THR A 3 -0.62 -6.81 -7.84
CA THR A 3 -0.88 -5.60 -7.05
C THR A 3 -0.32 -4.36 -7.74
N HIS A 4 -0.82 -3.18 -7.37
CA HIS A 4 -0.25 -1.91 -7.85
C HIS A 4 1.24 -1.80 -7.53
N PHE A 5 1.62 -2.19 -6.30
CA PHE A 5 3.01 -2.18 -5.87
C PHE A 5 3.88 -3.11 -6.73
N GLU A 6 3.41 -4.32 -7.04
CA GLU A 6 4.13 -5.25 -7.92
C GLU A 6 4.24 -4.73 -9.35
N ALA A 7 3.17 -4.14 -9.90
CA ALA A 7 3.19 -3.53 -11.21
C ALA A 7 4.20 -2.38 -11.29
N VAL A 8 4.19 -1.49 -10.30
CA VAL A 8 5.17 -0.40 -10.16
C VAL A 8 6.59 -0.96 -10.06
N LYS A 9 6.80 -1.98 -9.22
CA LYS A 9 8.10 -2.64 -9.05
C LYS A 9 8.60 -3.23 -10.36
N GLU A 10 7.71 -3.82 -11.16
CA GLU A 10 8.06 -4.40 -12.46
C GLU A 10 8.38 -3.33 -13.51
N ILE A 11 7.63 -2.23 -13.55
CA ILE A 11 7.93 -1.09 -14.42
C ILE A 11 9.30 -0.49 -14.06
N VAL A 12 9.61 -0.34 -12.77
CA VAL A 12 10.91 0.17 -12.30
C VAL A 12 12.06 -0.79 -12.65
N LYS A 13 11.82 -2.11 -12.58
CA LYS A 13 12.81 -3.14 -12.94
C LYS A 13 13.07 -3.20 -14.44
N THR A 14 12.04 -2.98 -15.25
CA THR A 14 12.16 -2.99 -16.72
C THR A 14 13.03 -1.80 -17.11
N LYS A 15 14.24 -2.07 -17.62
CA LYS A 15 15.29 -1.06 -17.87
C LYS A 15 14.76 0.14 -18.67
N LYS A 16 15.38 1.31 -18.41
CA LYS A 16 15.21 2.67 -19.00
C LYS A 16 14.85 2.81 -20.49
N SER A 17 14.89 1.76 -21.31
CA SER A 17 14.66 1.85 -22.75
C SER A 17 13.19 1.89 -23.15
N VAL A 18 12.27 1.46 -22.28
CA VAL A 18 10.81 1.44 -22.60
C VAL A 18 10.07 2.64 -22.02
N PHE A 19 10.49 3.11 -20.83
CA PHE A 19 9.88 4.27 -20.17
C PHE A 19 10.90 5.39 -19.94
N GLN A 20 10.57 6.59 -20.41
CA GLN A 20 11.28 7.81 -20.04
C GLN A 20 11.21 8.00 -18.51
N ARG A 21 12.32 8.39 -17.89
CA ARG A 21 12.42 8.58 -16.42
C ARG A 21 11.37 9.56 -15.92
N GLU A 22 11.08 10.58 -16.72
CA GLU A 22 10.15 11.65 -16.46
C GLU A 22 8.72 11.11 -16.38
N LEU A 23 8.35 10.18 -17.27
CA LEU A 23 7.04 9.54 -17.26
C LEU A 23 6.88 8.61 -16.05
N LEU A 24 7.93 7.87 -15.69
CA LEU A 24 7.91 7.05 -14.48
C LEU A 24 7.77 7.91 -13.21
N LYS A 25 8.50 9.04 -13.14
CA LYS A 25 8.37 10.01 -12.04
C LYS A 25 6.97 10.59 -11.98
N ALA A 26 6.41 11.02 -13.10
CA ALA A 26 5.05 11.56 -13.17
C ALA A 26 4.01 10.50 -12.74
N PHE A 27 4.18 9.25 -13.18
CA PHE A 27 3.29 8.15 -12.78
C PHE A 27 3.33 7.91 -11.27
N LEU A 28 4.52 7.81 -10.69
CA LEU A 28 4.70 7.63 -9.24
C LEU A 28 4.19 8.84 -8.45
N HIS A 29 4.35 10.05 -8.97
CA HIS A 29 3.84 11.28 -8.36
C HIS A 29 2.32 11.30 -8.33
N THR A 30 1.66 10.91 -9.43
CA THR A 30 0.20 10.95 -9.54
C THR A 30 -0.49 9.82 -8.76
N PHE A 31 0.03 8.59 -8.83
CA PHE A 31 -0.65 7.43 -8.24
C PHE A 31 -0.08 7.01 -6.88
N GLY A 32 1.14 7.42 -6.55
CA GLY A 32 1.84 6.95 -5.35
C GLY A 32 2.23 5.47 -5.42
N ILE A 33 3.02 5.05 -4.43
CA ILE A 33 3.45 3.65 -4.28
C ILE A 33 2.31 2.79 -3.69
N PHE A 34 1.47 3.39 -2.85
CA PHE A 34 0.30 2.77 -2.23
C PHE A 34 -0.94 3.64 -2.48
N PRO A 35 -1.65 3.43 -3.60
CA PRO A 35 -2.79 4.25 -3.96
C PRO A 35 -3.98 3.98 -3.03
N LEU A 36 -4.98 4.85 -3.12
CA LEU A 36 -6.27 4.65 -2.46
C LEU A 36 -6.85 3.26 -2.79
N HIS A 37 -7.50 2.67 -1.80
CA HIS A 37 -8.10 1.35 -1.83
C HIS A 37 -7.13 0.16 -2.03
N CYS A 38 -5.82 0.40 -2.08
CA CYS A 38 -4.84 -0.68 -2.06
C CYS A 38 -4.89 -1.43 -0.73
N LEU A 39 -4.87 -2.76 -0.78
CA LEU A 39 -4.74 -3.60 0.40
C LEU A 39 -3.28 -3.75 0.76
N VAL A 40 -2.98 -3.57 2.04
CA VAL A 40 -1.63 -3.60 2.57
C VAL A 40 -1.59 -4.42 3.85
N LYS A 41 -0.49 -5.15 4.02
CA LYS A 41 -0.15 -5.85 5.25
C LYS A 41 0.83 -5.01 6.04
N LEU A 42 0.52 -4.76 7.31
CA LEU A 42 1.44 -4.10 8.23
C LEU A 42 2.47 -5.11 8.76
N ASN A 43 3.60 -4.60 9.23
CA ASN A 43 4.62 -5.40 9.92
C ASN A 43 4.10 -6.15 11.16
N SER A 44 3.01 -5.68 11.77
CA SER A 44 2.29 -6.39 12.84
C SER A 44 1.52 -7.62 12.37
N GLY A 45 1.39 -7.84 11.05
CA GLY A 45 0.56 -8.88 10.45
C GLY A 45 -0.89 -8.46 10.20
N ALA A 46 -1.33 -7.31 10.73
CA ALA A 46 -2.65 -6.77 10.44
C ALA A 46 -2.78 -6.39 8.95
N ILE A 47 -3.99 -6.53 8.41
CA ILE A 47 -4.30 -6.18 7.02
C ILE A 47 -5.28 -5.02 7.02
N GLY A 48 -4.98 -4.02 6.19
CA GLY A 48 -5.84 -2.87 6.03
C GLY A 48 -5.87 -2.36 4.59
N ARG A 49 -6.73 -1.38 4.37
CA ARG A 49 -6.94 -0.70 3.10
C ARG A 49 -6.51 0.74 3.22
N VAL A 50 -5.77 1.24 2.23
CA VAL A 50 -5.40 2.65 2.15
C VAL A 50 -6.66 3.48 1.92
N ILE A 51 -6.91 4.44 2.81
CA ILE A 51 -8.05 5.38 2.71
C ILE A 51 -7.62 6.83 2.51
N GLN A 52 -6.34 7.15 2.74
CA GLN A 52 -5.76 8.45 2.47
C GLN A 52 -4.27 8.31 2.17
N THR A 53 -3.80 9.04 1.16
CA THR A 53 -2.38 9.14 0.80
C THR A 53 -1.84 10.53 1.17
N HIS A 54 -0.53 10.65 1.30
CA HIS A 54 0.15 11.91 1.61
C HIS A 54 1.30 12.11 0.63
N GLU A 55 1.28 13.20 -0.14
CA GLU A 55 2.28 13.47 -1.18
C GLU A 55 3.70 13.60 -0.61
N GLU A 56 3.85 14.25 0.55
CA GLU A 56 5.13 14.41 1.23
C GLU A 56 5.68 13.10 1.83
N GLN A 57 4.78 12.15 2.16
CA GLN A 57 5.13 10.89 2.81
C GLN A 57 4.32 9.71 2.23
N PRO A 58 4.56 9.33 0.96
CA PRO A 58 3.74 8.34 0.24
C PRO A 58 3.82 6.92 0.81
N LEU A 59 4.82 6.64 1.65
CA LEU A 59 4.99 5.36 2.36
C LEU A 59 4.27 5.32 3.72
N ARG A 60 3.66 6.44 4.14
CA ARG A 60 2.98 6.59 5.44
C ARG A 60 1.49 6.93 5.27
N PRO A 61 0.70 6.18 4.48
CA PRO A 61 -0.72 6.46 4.31
C PRO A 61 -1.55 6.25 5.59
N LYS A 62 -2.78 6.75 5.56
CA LYS A 62 -3.82 6.39 6.53
C LYS A 62 -4.55 5.13 6.06
N ILE A 63 -4.70 4.17 6.96
CA ILE A 63 -5.15 2.81 6.67
C ILE A 63 -6.37 2.47 7.54
N GLU A 64 -7.41 1.96 6.92
CA GLU A 64 -8.53 1.30 7.59
C GLU A 64 -8.22 -0.19 7.78
N ILE A 65 -8.23 -0.67 9.01
CA ILE A 65 -7.93 -2.07 9.35
C ILE A 65 -9.14 -2.94 9.07
N ILE A 66 -8.92 -3.99 8.28
CA ILE A 66 -9.93 -4.98 7.88
C ILE A 66 -9.75 -6.27 8.69
N VAL A 67 -8.49 -6.67 8.90
CA VAL A 67 -8.09 -7.84 9.68
C VAL A 67 -7.05 -7.41 10.71
N ASP A 68 -7.27 -7.76 11.97
CA ASP A 68 -6.30 -7.46 13.03
C ASP A 68 -5.05 -8.36 12.97
N ALA A 69 -4.10 -8.10 13.86
CA ALA A 69 -2.86 -8.88 13.95
C ALA A 69 -3.11 -10.35 14.35
N GLN A 70 -4.28 -10.66 14.92
CA GLN A 70 -4.72 -11.99 15.32
C GLN A 70 -5.50 -12.70 14.20
N LYS A 71 -5.48 -12.16 12.97
CA LYS A 71 -6.18 -12.67 11.78
C LYS A 71 -7.71 -12.68 11.92
N LYS A 72 -8.28 -11.87 12.80
CA LYS A 72 -9.74 -11.73 12.94
C LYS A 72 -10.21 -10.50 12.17
N ARG A 73 -11.34 -10.66 11.47
CA ARG A 73 -12.03 -9.54 10.82
C ARG A 73 -12.48 -8.55 11.89
N VAL A 74 -12.12 -7.28 11.72
CA VAL A 74 -12.48 -6.24 12.67
C VAL A 74 -13.96 -5.88 12.46
N LYS A 75 -14.77 -5.99 13.53
CA LYS A 75 -16.21 -5.68 13.48
C LYS A 75 -16.49 -4.17 13.56
N VAL A 76 -15.56 -3.42 14.16
CA VAL A 76 -15.65 -1.97 14.34
C VAL A 76 -14.59 -1.33 13.46
N PRO A 77 -14.92 -0.36 12.60
CA PRO A 77 -13.92 0.33 11.79
C PRO A 77 -12.81 0.90 12.66
N ARG A 78 -11.57 0.49 12.40
CA ARG A 78 -10.38 1.02 13.07
C ARG A 78 -9.47 1.64 12.03
N THR A 79 -9.08 2.88 12.25
CA THR A 79 -8.18 3.60 11.34
C THR A 79 -6.85 3.87 12.02
N ILE A 80 -5.77 3.79 11.25
CA ILE A 80 -4.41 4.07 11.69
C ILE A 80 -3.77 5.04 10.68
N ASP A 81 -3.33 6.21 11.13
CA ASP A 81 -2.45 7.08 10.34
C ASP A 81 -0.99 6.66 10.59
N LEU A 82 -0.30 6.17 9.57
CA LEU A 82 1.08 5.70 9.73
C LEU A 82 2.08 6.84 10.00
N ARG A 83 1.72 8.11 9.77
CA ARG A 83 2.55 9.26 10.16
C ARG A 83 2.63 9.42 11.67
N GLU A 84 1.57 9.03 12.38
CA GLU A 84 1.50 9.08 13.84
C GLU A 84 2.09 7.81 14.49
N GLN A 85 2.39 6.78 13.70
CA GLN A 85 2.86 5.48 14.19
C GLN A 85 4.26 5.16 13.69
N GLN A 86 5.28 5.49 14.47
CA GLN A 86 6.68 5.35 14.04
C GLN A 86 7.09 3.87 13.80
N VAL A 87 6.58 2.95 14.61
CA VAL A 87 6.94 1.51 14.60
C VAL A 87 6.15 0.70 13.57
N LEU A 88 5.01 1.20 13.09
CA LEU A 88 4.20 0.52 12.10
C LEU A 88 4.61 0.95 10.70
N TYR A 89 4.74 -0.02 9.80
CA TYR A 89 5.02 0.23 8.39
C TYR A 89 4.37 -0.84 7.52
N ILE A 90 4.19 -0.52 6.24
CA ILE A 90 3.68 -1.46 5.25
C ILE A 90 4.77 -2.49 4.96
N ALA A 91 4.50 -3.74 5.32
CA ALA A 91 5.37 -4.88 5.07
C ALA A 91 5.10 -5.51 3.70
N ASP A 92 3.86 -5.47 3.22
CA ASP A 92 3.49 -6.04 1.91
C ASP A 92 2.24 -5.39 1.30
N ALA A 93 2.08 -5.54 -0.01
CA ALA A 93 0.86 -5.21 -0.74
C ALA A 93 0.09 -6.50 -1.06
N LEU A 94 -1.23 -6.47 -0.96
CA LEU A 94 -2.08 -7.65 -1.10
C LEU A 94 -3.13 -7.47 -2.19
N THR A 95 -3.65 -8.59 -2.69
CA THR A 95 -4.88 -8.63 -3.49
C THR A 95 -6.06 -9.11 -2.66
N GLU A 96 -7.29 -8.91 -3.13
CA GLU A 96 -8.49 -9.38 -2.43
C GLU A 96 -8.55 -10.91 -2.28
N GLU A 97 -7.91 -11.64 -3.20
CA GLU A 97 -7.77 -13.11 -3.15
C GLU A 97 -6.99 -13.54 -1.89
N ASN A 98 -6.06 -12.72 -1.41
CA ASN A 98 -5.23 -13.02 -0.23
C ASN A 98 -5.93 -12.69 1.10
N LEU A 99 -7.07 -12.01 1.09
CA LEU A 99 -7.82 -11.61 2.29
C LEU A 99 -8.68 -12.76 2.87
N ASN A 100 -8.93 -13.80 2.09
CA ASN A 100 -9.83 -14.91 2.42
C ASN A 100 -9.11 -16.26 2.51
N ALA A 101 -7.78 -16.27 2.39
CA ALA A 101 -6.92 -17.45 2.48
C ALA A 101 -6.43 -17.71 3.90
#